data_AF-A0A973PH48-F1
#
_entry.id   AF-A0A973PH48-F1
#
_cell.length_a   1.000
_cell.length_b   1.000
_cell.length_c   1.000
_cell.angle_alpha   90.00
_cell.angle_beta   90.00
_cell.angle_gamma   90.00
#
_symmetry.space_group_name_H-M   'P 1'
#
loop_
_entity.id
_entity.type
_entity.pdbx_description
1 polymer ?
#
loop_
_entity_poly.entity_id
_entity_poly.type
_entity_poly.pdbx_seq_one_letter_code
_entity_poly.pdbx_strand_id
1 'polypeptide(L)'
;MIHDAFARPLRGLDPEAADLGDARTVRELVGDARVVAVGEGAHNVTEFYRLKDRLFRILVRELGFTAYVMESGFPEGLAVDAWVHGGPGEVAAVARDGITYRFGECEPMRRHLRWMRRHNAGGRSEVSFYGM
;
A
#
# COMPACT_ATOMS: atom_id res chain seq x y z
N MET A 1 -8.13 -18.47 28.23
CA MET A 1 -8.50 -17.18 27.61
C MET A 1 -7.51 -16.09 28.04
N ILE A 2 -6.29 -16.09 27.49
CA ILE A 2 -5.26 -15.04 27.77
C ILE A 2 -4.90 -14.26 26.48
N HIS A 3 -5.38 -14.70 25.31
CA HIS A 3 -4.97 -14.13 24.03
C HIS A 3 -5.59 -12.76 23.71
N ASP A 4 -6.77 -12.43 24.26
CA ASP A 4 -7.49 -11.19 23.88
C ASP A 4 -6.94 -9.93 24.56
N ALA A 5 -6.20 -10.06 25.66
CA ALA A 5 -5.71 -8.90 26.42
C ALA A 5 -4.66 -8.06 25.66
N PHE A 6 -3.99 -8.65 24.67
CA PHE A 6 -2.95 -8.01 23.86
C PHE A 6 -3.37 -7.79 22.40
N ALA A 7 -4.54 -8.30 22.00
CA ALA A 7 -5.05 -8.11 20.66
C ALA A 7 -5.56 -6.67 20.49
N ARG A 8 -5.13 -6.01 19.43
CA ARG A 8 -5.71 -4.75 18.96
C ARG A 8 -6.61 -5.07 17.77
N PRO A 9 -7.94 -5.07 17.94
CA PRO A 9 -8.84 -5.38 16.82
C PRO A 9 -8.73 -4.29 15.75
N LEU A 10 -8.66 -4.72 14.50
CA LEU A 10 -8.75 -3.81 13.36
C LEU A 10 -10.21 -3.50 13.08
N ARG A 11 -10.54 -2.23 12.81
CA ARG A 11 -11.92 -1.82 12.51
C ARG A 11 -12.46 -2.40 11.20
N GLY A 12 -11.57 -2.76 10.27
CA GLY A 12 -11.93 -3.40 9.02
C GLY A 12 -10.78 -3.44 8.02
N LEU A 13 -11.08 -3.94 6.82
CA LEU A 13 -10.12 -4.10 5.74
C LEU A 13 -10.31 -3.09 4.60
N ASP A 14 -11.34 -2.24 4.65
CA ASP A 14 -11.58 -1.27 3.59
C ASP A 14 -10.55 -0.12 3.67
N PRO A 15 -9.69 0.07 2.64
CA PRO A 15 -8.72 1.15 2.60
C PRO A 15 -9.34 2.52 2.25
N GLU A 16 -10.59 2.55 1.76
CA GLU A 16 -11.33 3.79 1.46
C GLU A 16 -12.20 4.27 2.63
N ALA A 17 -12.32 3.48 3.70
CA ALA A 17 -13.11 3.88 4.86
C ALA A 17 -12.65 5.24 5.40
N ALA A 18 -13.60 6.16 5.56
CA ALA A 18 -13.34 7.53 6.03
C ALA A 18 -12.70 7.57 7.43
N ASP A 19 -13.01 6.56 8.24
CA ASP A 19 -12.46 6.39 9.57
C ASP A 19 -11.17 5.55 9.53
N LEU A 20 -10.03 6.24 9.65
CA LEU A 20 -8.73 5.65 9.92
C LEU A 20 -8.56 5.38 11.43
N GLY A 21 -9.59 4.88 12.11
CA GLY A 21 -9.58 4.68 13.56
C GLY A 21 -8.50 3.72 14.09
N ASP A 22 -7.82 3.00 13.20
CA ASP A 22 -6.64 2.18 13.50
C ASP A 22 -5.34 3.01 13.50
N ALA A 23 -5.35 4.27 13.05
CA ALA A 23 -4.16 5.10 12.89
C ALA A 23 -3.40 5.32 14.20
N ARG A 24 -4.13 5.46 15.32
CA ARG A 24 -3.51 5.53 16.65
C ARG A 24 -2.74 4.25 16.96
N THR A 25 -3.36 3.09 16.77
CA THR A 25 -2.73 1.78 16.99
C THR A 25 -1.50 1.59 16.11
N VAL A 26 -1.61 1.95 14.83
CA VAL A 26 -0.48 1.88 13.88
C VAL A 26 0.64 2.81 14.32
N ARG A 27 0.35 4.05 14.73
CA ARG A 27 1.35 5.00 15.23
C ARG A 27 2.07 4.47 16.47
N GLU A 28 1.34 3.90 17.42
CA GLU A 28 1.91 3.29 18.63
C GLU A 28 2.82 2.09 18.29
N LEU A 29 2.46 1.28 17.29
CA LEU A 29 3.25 0.13 16.85
C LEU A 29 4.51 0.52 16.07
N VAL A 30 4.41 1.54 15.21
CA VAL A 30 5.49 1.96 14.32
C VAL A 30 6.54 2.81 15.04
N GLY A 31 6.12 3.67 15.98
CA GLY A 31 7.05 4.54 16.70
C GLY A 31 7.79 5.52 15.78
N ASP A 32 9.12 5.58 15.90
CA ASP A 32 10.02 6.42 15.11
C ASP A 32 10.67 5.67 13.93
N ALA A 33 10.20 4.45 13.62
CA ALA A 33 10.74 3.65 12.54
C ALA A 33 10.62 4.37 11.19
N ARG A 34 11.74 4.39 10.44
CA ARG A 34 11.79 4.96 9.09
C ARG A 34 11.40 3.97 7.99
N VAL A 35 11.43 2.68 8.31
CA VAL A 35 11.10 1.58 7.41
C VAL A 35 10.19 0.62 8.15
N VAL A 36 9.06 0.27 7.54
CA VAL A 36 8.09 -0.68 8.06
C VAL A 36 7.92 -1.79 7.03
N ALA A 37 8.29 -3.02 7.42
CA ALA A 37 8.09 -4.20 6.58
C ALA A 37 6.73 -4.83 6.89
N VAL A 38 5.91 -5.02 5.86
CA VAL A 38 4.57 -5.64 5.99
C VAL A 38 4.52 -6.92 5.17
N GLY A 39 4.75 -8.05 5.85
CA GLY A 39 4.65 -9.38 5.26
C GLY A 39 3.21 -9.86 5.10
N GLU A 40 3.04 -11.00 4.44
CA GLU A 40 1.77 -11.71 4.28
C GLU A 40 1.97 -13.20 4.50
N GLY A 41 0.94 -13.90 4.99
CA GLY A 41 1.03 -15.33 5.28
C GLY A 41 0.92 -16.22 4.04
N ALA A 42 0.43 -15.68 2.93
CA ALA A 42 0.28 -16.35 1.64
C ALA A 42 0.08 -15.31 0.53
N HIS A 43 0.50 -15.61 -0.70
CA HIS A 43 0.25 -14.76 -1.86
C HIS A 43 -1.17 -14.91 -2.39
N ASN A 44 -1.63 -13.90 -3.13
CA ASN A 44 -2.92 -13.89 -3.84
C ASN A 44 -4.18 -13.97 -2.94
N VAL A 45 -4.08 -13.50 -1.70
CA VAL A 45 -5.22 -13.37 -0.78
C VAL A 45 -5.72 -11.93 -0.78
N THR A 46 -6.99 -11.74 -1.16
CA THR A 46 -7.59 -10.39 -1.32
C THR A 46 -7.53 -9.56 -0.03
N GLU A 47 -7.71 -10.22 1.11
CA GLU A 47 -7.69 -9.62 2.44
C GLU A 47 -6.31 -9.05 2.78
N PHE A 48 -5.22 -9.70 2.37
CA PHE A 48 -3.87 -9.18 2.59
C PHE A 48 -3.59 -7.95 1.73
N TYR A 49 -4.01 -7.91 0.46
CA TYR A 49 -3.90 -6.69 -0.36
C TYR A 49 -4.67 -5.53 0.25
N ARG A 50 -5.90 -5.79 0.71
CA ARG A 50 -6.75 -4.80 1.36
C ARG A 50 -6.14 -4.26 2.65
N LEU A 51 -5.60 -5.16 3.49
CA LEU A 51 -4.93 -4.79 4.72
C LEU A 51 -3.66 -3.96 4.46
N LYS A 52 -2.80 -4.40 3.52
CA LYS A 52 -1.57 -3.70 3.15
C LYS A 52 -1.87 -2.32 2.58
N ASP A 53 -2.88 -2.18 1.70
CA ASP A 53 -3.35 -0.90 1.18
C ASP A 53 -3.83 0.01 2.34
N ARG A 54 -4.68 -0.50 3.24
CA ARG A 54 -5.17 0.28 4.39
C ARG A 54 -4.04 0.76 5.30
N LEU A 55 -3.12 -0.13 5.67
CA LEU A 55 -1.96 0.21 6.50
C LEU A 55 -1.07 1.24 5.81
N PHE A 56 -0.77 1.04 4.53
CA PHE A 56 0.05 1.98 3.76
C PHE A 56 -0.57 3.38 3.70
N ARG A 57 -1.88 3.50 3.48
CA ARG A 57 -2.56 4.81 3.49
C ARG A 57 -2.47 5.50 4.84
N ILE A 58 -2.53 4.77 5.95
CA ILE A 58 -2.30 5.31 7.29
C ILE A 58 -0.84 5.78 7.42
N LEU A 59 0.13 4.95 7.03
CA LEU A 59 1.55 5.29 7.07
C LEU A 59 1.85 6.57 6.28
N VAL A 60 1.29 6.71 5.08
CA VAL A 60 1.45 7.91 4.25
C VAL A 60 0.76 9.12 4.88
N ARG A 61 -0.55 9.03 5.18
CA ARG A 61 -1.36 10.19 5.58
C ARG A 61 -1.08 10.68 7.00
N GLU A 62 -0.78 9.78 7.91
CA GLU A 62 -0.72 10.06 9.36
C GLU A 62 0.70 10.02 9.92
N LEU A 63 1.64 9.38 9.21
CA LEU A 63 3.03 9.20 9.64
C LEU A 63 4.06 9.70 8.61
N GLY A 64 3.65 10.16 7.42
CA GLY A 64 4.55 10.82 6.46
C GLY A 64 5.48 9.88 5.69
N PHE A 65 5.12 8.60 5.55
CA PHE A 65 5.87 7.68 4.67
C PHE A 65 5.69 8.07 3.20
N THR A 66 6.76 7.98 2.41
CA THR A 66 6.79 8.46 1.00
C THR A 66 7.25 7.40 0.00
N ALA A 67 7.42 6.14 0.40
CA ALA A 67 7.84 5.06 -0.48
C ALA A 67 7.01 3.80 -0.25
N TYR A 68 6.59 3.17 -1.35
CA TYR A 68 6.04 1.82 -1.37
C TYR A 68 7.01 0.89 -2.07
N VAL A 69 7.54 -0.10 -1.34
CA VAL A 69 8.44 -1.11 -1.90
C VAL A 69 7.72 -2.44 -1.92
N MET A 70 7.60 -3.04 -3.11
CA MET A 70 6.92 -4.31 -3.32
C MET A 70 7.92 -5.42 -3.63
N GLU A 71 7.63 -6.63 -3.16
CA GLU A 71 8.31 -7.87 -3.58
C GLU A 71 7.98 -8.17 -5.05
N SER A 72 8.64 -7.41 -5.93
CA SER A 72 8.48 -7.46 -7.38
C SER A 72 9.73 -6.87 -8.04
N GLY A 73 10.01 -7.21 -9.30
CA GLY A 73 11.22 -6.76 -9.98
C GLY A 73 11.45 -5.24 -9.94
N PHE A 74 12.66 -4.83 -9.55
CA PHE A 74 13.10 -3.43 -9.50
C PHE A 74 12.95 -2.69 -10.84
N PRO A 75 13.42 -3.20 -12.00
CA PRO A 75 13.33 -2.45 -13.25
C PRO A 75 11.88 -2.31 -13.75
N GLU A 76 11.03 -3.32 -13.54
CA GLU A 76 9.61 -3.28 -13.89
C GLU A 76 8.87 -2.19 -13.09
N GLY A 77 9.20 -2.05 -11.81
CA GLY A 77 8.60 -1.05 -10.92
C GLY A 77 8.78 0.40 -11.37
N LEU A 78 9.82 0.71 -12.16
CA LEU A 78 10.06 2.06 -12.69
C LEU A 78 8.90 2.55 -13.58
N ALA A 79 8.25 1.66 -14.33
CA ALA A 79 7.10 2.00 -15.15
C ALA A 79 5.87 2.34 -14.28
N VAL A 80 5.70 1.65 -13.15
CA VAL A 80 4.63 1.93 -12.19
C VAL A 80 4.88 3.25 -11.48
N ASP A 81 6.12 3.53 -11.07
CA ASP A 81 6.49 4.81 -10.45
C ASP A 81 6.18 6.00 -11.37
N ALA A 82 6.65 5.92 -12.62
CA ALA A 82 6.35 6.93 -13.63
C ALA A 82 4.83 7.14 -13.81
N TRP A 83 4.05 6.04 -13.78
CA TRP A 83 2.60 6.12 -13.90
C TRP A 83 1.91 6.73 -12.67
N VAL A 84 2.35 6.43 -11.44
CA VAL A 84 1.76 7.08 -10.25
C VAL A 84 2.09 8.58 -10.19
N HIS A 85 3.18 9.01 -10.84
CA HIS A 85 3.55 10.42 -11.02
C HIS A 85 2.92 11.09 -12.25
N GLY A 86 1.90 10.47 -12.86
CA GLY A 86 1.13 11.09 -13.94
C GLY A 86 1.51 10.64 -15.35
N GLY A 87 2.44 9.69 -15.49
CA GLY A 87 2.78 9.06 -16.76
C GLY A 87 1.57 8.42 -17.48
N PRO A 88 1.65 8.17 -18.79
CA PRO A 88 0.53 7.66 -19.58
C PRO A 88 0.24 6.18 -19.32
N GLY A 89 -0.92 5.72 -19.79
CA GLY A 89 -1.29 4.29 -19.83
C GLY A 89 -2.44 3.92 -18.89
N GLU A 90 -3.07 2.80 -19.21
CA GLU A 90 -4.15 2.24 -18.39
C GLU A 90 -3.58 1.43 -17.23
N VAL A 91 -4.16 1.59 -16.03
CA VAL A 91 -3.67 0.93 -14.81
C VAL A 91 -3.57 -0.59 -14.96
N ALA A 92 -4.48 -1.21 -15.73
CA ALA A 92 -4.45 -2.66 -15.93
C ALA A 92 -3.21 -3.12 -16.71
N ALA A 93 -2.74 -2.31 -17.67
CA ALA A 93 -1.54 -2.60 -18.44
C ALA A 93 -0.27 -2.33 -17.62
N VAL A 94 -0.22 -1.15 -16.98
CA VAL A 94 0.89 -0.73 -16.12
C VAL A 94 1.12 -1.73 -14.99
N ALA A 95 0.05 -2.18 -14.32
CA ALA A 95 0.18 -3.15 -13.24
C ALA A 95 0.62 -4.54 -13.74
N ARG A 96 0.12 -4.99 -14.90
CA ARG A 96 0.50 -6.27 -15.50
C ARG A 96 1.98 -6.31 -15.89
N ASP A 97 2.47 -5.22 -16.49
CA ASP A 97 3.83 -5.16 -17.05
C ASP A 97 4.87 -4.68 -16.03
N GLY A 98 4.45 -3.87 -15.06
CA GLY A 98 5.33 -3.25 -14.06
C GLY A 98 5.39 -3.97 -12.71
N ILE A 99 4.61 -5.04 -12.51
CA ILE A 99 4.63 -5.83 -11.27
C ILE A 99 4.78 -7.31 -11.62
N THR A 100 5.87 -7.92 -11.18
CA THR A 100 6.21 -9.32 -11.46
C THR A 100 5.28 -10.31 -10.73
N TYR A 101 5.41 -11.60 -11.05
CA TYR A 101 4.65 -12.70 -10.46
C TYR A 101 3.12 -12.62 -10.65
N ARG A 102 2.67 -11.78 -11.58
CA ARG A 102 1.24 -11.47 -11.86
C ARG A 102 0.52 -10.77 -10.69
N PHE A 103 1.25 -10.25 -9.70
CA PHE A 103 0.65 -9.60 -8.54
C PHE A 103 -0.12 -8.30 -8.89
N GLY A 104 0.16 -7.69 -10.04
CA GLY A 104 -0.56 -6.52 -10.55
C GLY A 104 -1.87 -6.84 -11.30
N GLU A 105 -2.19 -8.11 -11.55
CA GLU A 105 -3.38 -8.48 -12.30
C GLU A 105 -4.68 -8.37 -11.49
N CYS A 106 -4.58 -8.36 -10.16
CA CYS A 106 -5.74 -8.31 -9.28
C CYS A 106 -6.29 -6.89 -9.09
N GLU A 107 -7.60 -6.79 -8.93
CA GLU A 107 -8.28 -5.51 -8.73
C GLU A 107 -7.86 -4.77 -7.44
N PRO A 108 -7.62 -5.44 -6.29
CA PRO A 108 -7.08 -4.78 -5.10
C PRO A 108 -5.78 -4.02 -5.36
N MET A 109 -4.84 -4.60 -6.10
CA MET A 109 -3.57 -3.94 -6.44
C MET A 109 -3.79 -2.75 -7.38
N ARG A 110 -4.60 -2.91 -8.43
CA ARG A 110 -4.93 -1.80 -9.36
C ARG A 110 -5.62 -0.64 -8.64
N ARG A 111 -6.47 -0.93 -7.65
CA ARG A 111 -7.10 0.08 -6.81
C ARG A 111 -6.07 0.82 -5.96
N HIS A 112 -5.12 0.11 -5.37
CA HIS A 112 -4.02 0.69 -4.61
C HIS A 112 -3.21 1.66 -5.49
N LEU A 113 -2.79 1.24 -6.68
CA LEU A 113 -2.07 2.12 -7.62
C LEU A 113 -2.88 3.37 -7.99
N ARG A 114 -4.18 3.23 -8.29
CA ARG A 114 -5.05 4.39 -8.57
C ARG A 114 -5.12 5.36 -7.39
N TRP A 115 -5.09 4.86 -6.15
CA TRP A 115 -5.02 5.71 -4.98
C TRP A 115 -3.70 6.47 -4.91
N MET A 116 -2.56 5.80 -5.13
CA MET A 116 -1.23 6.46 -5.16
C MET A 116 -1.20 7.58 -6.19
N ARG A 117 -1.67 7.31 -7.42
CA ARG A 117 -1.75 8.32 -8.48
C ARG A 117 -2.61 9.53 -8.11
N ARG A 118 -3.80 9.29 -7.53
CA ARG A 118 -4.68 10.37 -7.06
C ARG A 118 -4.07 11.15 -5.89
N HIS A 119 -3.33 10.48 -5.01
CA HIS A 119 -2.65 11.11 -3.89
C HIS A 119 -1.55 12.06 -4.38
N ASN A 120 -0.69 11.59 -5.30
CA ASN A 120 0.40 12.39 -5.87
C ASN A 120 -0.14 13.60 -6.65
N ALA A 121 -1.23 13.44 -7.40
CA ALA A 121 -1.89 14.55 -8.08
C ALA A 121 -2.40 15.66 -7.13
N GLY A 122 -2.57 15.36 -5.83
CA GLY A 122 -2.96 16.33 -4.80
C GLY A 122 -1.81 17.18 -4.23
N GLY A 123 -0.54 16.87 -4.57
CA GLY A 123 0.63 17.71 -4.31
C GLY A 123 1.05 17.92 -2.84
N ARG A 124 0.45 17.23 -1.87
CA ARG A 124 0.75 17.44 -0.43
C ARG A 124 1.94 16.64 0.09
N SER A 125 2.16 15.46 -0.49
CA SER A 125 3.29 14.56 -0.25
C SER A 125 3.26 13.53 -1.36
N GLU A 126 4.33 13.45 -2.15
CA GLU A 126 4.39 12.48 -3.24
C GLU A 126 4.92 11.15 -2.71
N VAL A 127 4.31 10.07 -3.17
CA VAL A 127 4.72 8.71 -2.84
C VAL A 127 5.24 8.01 -4.09
N SER A 128 6.45 7.45 -3.98
CA SER A 128 7.06 6.66 -5.05
C SER A 128 6.78 5.16 -4.90
N PHE A 129 6.79 4.46 -6.03
CA PHE A 129 6.69 3.01 -6.13
C PHE A 129 8.06 2.41 -6.46
N TYR A 130 8.43 1.32 -5.81
CA TYR A 130 9.63 0.57 -6.10
C TYR A 130 9.35 -0.95 -6.07
N GLY A 131 10.00 -1.67 -6.96
CA GLY A 131 10.24 -3.12 -6.78
C GLY A 131 11.56 -3.36 -6.03
N MET A 132 11.75 -4.58 -5.50
CA MET A 132 13.01 -5.06 -4.93
C MET A 132 13.31 -6.50 -5.33
#